data_AF-A0A952W849-F1
#
_entry.id   AF-A0A952W849-F1
#
_cell.length_a   1.000
_cell.length_b   1.000
_cell.length_c   1.000
_cell.angle_alpha   90.00
_cell.angle_beta   90.00
_cell.angle_gamma   90.00
#
_symmetry.space_group_name_H-M   'P 1'
#
loop_
_entity.id
_entity.type
_entity.pdbx_description
1 polymer ?
#
loop_
_entity_poly.entity_id
_entity_poly.type
_entity_poly.pdbx_seq_one_letter_code
_entity_poly.pdbx_strand_id
1 'polypeptide(L)' 'MDRSREKLSPERLFEASEAVLQAVAEVVQIRGACPYPPELLGEADQPECLTNLTRFEVEEATAFLVRLGILQARRANA' A
#
# COMPACT_ATOMS: atom_id res chain seq x y z
N MET A 1 -13.02 -4.75 24.82
CA MET A 1 -12.53 -5.58 23.72
C MET A 1 -11.11 -5.15 23.45
N ASP A 2 -10.16 -6.01 23.80
CA ASP A 2 -8.74 -5.77 23.64
C ASP A 2 -8.42 -5.68 22.14
N ARG A 3 -7.96 -4.51 21.70
CA ARG A 3 -7.62 -4.21 20.30
C ARG A 3 -6.18 -4.62 20.01
N SER A 4 -5.86 -5.88 20.26
CA SER A 4 -4.65 -6.48 19.70
C SER A 4 -4.86 -6.58 18.19
N ARG A 5 -4.73 -5.46 17.48
CA ARG A 5 -4.64 -5.41 16.02
C ARG A 5 -3.52 -6.37 15.66
N GLU A 6 -3.83 -7.43 14.92
CA GLU A 6 -2.82 -8.31 14.34
C GLU A 6 -1.75 -7.42 13.71
N LYS A 7 -0.52 -7.52 14.21
CA LYS A 7 0.61 -6.81 13.61
C LYS A 7 1.23 -7.75 12.60
N LEU A 8 1.58 -7.23 11.43
CA LEU A 8 2.39 -7.98 10.49
C LEU A 8 3.73 -8.35 11.14
N SER A 9 4.25 -9.53 10.80
CA SER A 9 5.65 -9.80 11.07
C SER A 9 6.53 -8.82 10.28
N PRO A 10 7.76 -8.54 10.73
CA PRO A 10 8.68 -7.68 9.99
C PRO A 10 8.86 -8.13 8.54
N GLU A 11 9.05 -9.43 8.31
CA GLU A 11 9.25 -10.01 6.99
C GLU A 11 8.05 -9.73 6.09
N ARG A 12 6.85 -9.99 6.60
CA ARG A 12 5.61 -9.76 5.84
C ARG A 12 5.37 -8.29 5.55
N LEU A 13 5.73 -7.41 6.48
CA LEU A 13 5.68 -5.96 6.27
C LEU A 13 6.65 -5.52 5.16
N PHE A 14 7.87 -6.07 5.11
CA PHE A 14 8.82 -5.78 4.04
C PHE A 14 8.32 -6.27 2.68
N GLU A 15 7.85 -7.51 2.58
CA GLU A 15 7.24 -8.05 1.35
C GLU A 15 6.08 -7.17 0.85
N ALA A 16 5.15 -6.82 1.74
CA ALA A 16 4.04 -5.96 1.39
C ALA A 16 4.50 -4.55 0.96
N SER A 17 5.56 -4.02 1.58
CA SER A 17 6.12 -2.70 1.24
C SER A 17 6.77 -2.70 -0.14
N GLU A 18 7.52 -3.74 -0.50
CA GLU A 18 8.11 -3.90 -1.83
C GLU A 18 7.02 -3.99 -2.90
N ALA A 19 5.99 -4.81 -2.67
CA ALA A 19 4.85 -4.93 -3.57
C ALA A 19 4.09 -3.60 -3.73
N VAL A 20 3.92 -2.82 -2.66
CA VAL A 20 3.30 -1.49 -2.72
C VAL A 20 4.15 -0.52 -3.54
N LEU A 21 5.48 -0.51 -3.37
CA LEU A 21 6.36 0.36 -4.16
C LEU A 21 6.32 0.01 -5.65
N GLN A 22 6.33 -1.29 -5.96
CA GLN A 22 6.20 -1.80 -7.33
C GLN A 22 4.86 -1.36 -7.95
N ALA A 23 3.75 -1.56 -7.23
CA ALA A 23 2.42 -1.15 -7.67
C ALA A 23 2.33 0.35 -7.95
N VAL A 24 2.89 1.18 -7.07
CA VAL A 24 2.93 2.64 -7.26
C VAL A 24 3.74 3.00 -8.51
N ALA A 25 4.91 2.39 -8.70
CA ALA A 25 5.75 2.67 -9.87
C ALA A 25 5.03 2.32 -11.19
N GLU A 26 4.40 1.15 -11.25
CA GLU A 26 3.62 0.70 -12.42
C GLU A 26 2.45 1.66 -12.71
N VAL A 27 1.66 1.99 -11.69
CA VAL A 27 0.49 2.86 -11.87
C VAL A 27 0.89 4.29 -12.20
N VAL A 28 2.00 4.80 -11.66
CA VAL A 28 2.54 6.12 -12.03
C VAL A 28 2.93 6.16 -13.51
N GLN A 29 3.53 5.10 -14.04
CA GLN A 29 3.87 5.02 -15.46
C GLN A 29 2.63 5.06 -16.37
N ILE A 30 1.51 4.49 -15.93
CA ILE A 30 0.27 4.41 -16.70
C ILE A 30 -0.57 5.69 -16.54
N ARG A 31 -0.78 6.15 -15.30
CA ARG A 31 -1.72 7.22 -14.96
C ARG A 31 -1.06 8.59 -14.81
N GLY A 32 0.27 8.66 -14.68
CA GLY A 32 1.03 9.90 -14.49
C GLY A 32 0.90 10.53 -13.10
N ALA A 33 0.17 9.91 -12.17
CA ALA A 33 -0.03 10.38 -10.81
C ALA A 33 0.22 9.27 -9.80
N CYS A 34 0.79 9.61 -8.64
CA CYS A 34 1.01 8.68 -7.55
C CYS A 34 -0.34 8.28 -6.93
N PRO A 35 -0.77 7.02 -7.01
CA PRO A 35 -2.01 6.58 -6.39
C PRO A 35 -1.85 6.48 -4.87
N TYR A 36 -2.98 6.43 -4.16
CA TYR A 36 -2.99 5.93 -2.79
C TYR A 36 -3.10 4.39 -2.83
N PRO A 37 -2.09 3.62 -2.42
CA PRO A 37 -2.02 2.19 -2.71
C PRO A 37 -3.23 1.34 -2.25
N PRO A 38 -3.83 1.59 -1.08
CA PRO A 38 -5.03 0.85 -0.66
C PRO A 38 -6.25 1.04 -1.57
N GLU A 39 -6.29 2.07 -2.41
CA GLU A 39 -7.35 2.28 -3.39
C GLU A 39 -7.13 1.47 -4.67
N LEU A 40 -5.95 0.88 -4.89
CA LEU A 40 -5.68 0.02 -6.05
C LEU A 40 -6.31 -1.37 -5.91
N LEU A 41 -6.61 -1.80 -4.68
CA LEU A 41 -7.19 -3.12 -4.42
C LEU A 41 -8.66 -3.17 -4.85
N GLY A 42 -8.96 -4.05 -5.80
CA GLY A 42 -10.29 -4.27 -6.37
C GLY A 42 -10.56 -3.43 -7.63
N GLU A 43 -9.62 -2.59 -8.06
CA GLU A 43 -9.73 -1.84 -9.31
C GLU A 43 -9.51 -2.74 -10.53
N ALA A 44 -10.07 -2.34 -11.68
CA ALA A 44 -9.96 -3.12 -12.92
C ALA A 44 -8.50 -3.25 -13.41
N ASP A 45 -7.65 -2.28 -13.06
CA ASP A 45 -6.22 -2.24 -13.33
C ASP A 45 -5.39 -2.43 -12.05
N GLN A 46 -5.89 -3.22 -11.10
CA GLN A 46 -5.13 -3.62 -9.91
C GLN A 46 -3.78 -4.25 -10.34
N PRO A 47 -2.63 -3.74 -9.85
CA PRO A 47 -1.33 -4.34 -10.10
C PRO A 47 -1.25 -5.78 -9.60
N GLU A 48 -0.67 -6.67 -10.40
CA GLU A 48 -0.60 -8.11 -10.11
C GLU A 48 0.12 -8.38 -8.79
N CYS A 49 1.15 -7.57 -8.45
CA CYS A 49 1.91 -7.67 -7.21
C CYS A 49 1.08 -7.46 -5.93
N LEU A 50 -0.13 -6.87 -6.03
CA LEU A 50 -1.03 -6.70 -4.89
C LEU A 50 -2.02 -7.86 -4.70
N THR A 51 -2.12 -8.78 -5.66
CA THR A 51 -3.14 -9.85 -5.65
C THR A 51 -3.05 -10.78 -4.43
N ASN A 52 -1.83 -11.00 -3.92
CA ASN A 52 -1.58 -11.87 -2.76
C ASN A 52 -1.56 -11.12 -1.43
N LEU A 53 -1.99 -9.85 -1.42
CA LEU A 53 -2.03 -9.02 -0.23
C LEU A 53 -3.48 -8.69 0.14
N THR A 54 -3.74 -8.73 1.44
CA THR A 54 -4.96 -8.22 2.02
C THR A 54 -4.94 -6.68 2.04
N ARG A 55 -6.13 -6.07 2.12
CA ARG A 55 -6.25 -4.63 2.36
C ARG A 55 -5.50 -4.17 3.60
N PHE A 56 -5.54 -4.96 4.66
CA PHE A 56 -4.82 -4.68 5.89
C PHE A 56 -3.29 -4.62 5.65
N GLU A 57 -2.73 -5.58 4.92
CA GLU A 57 -1.30 -5.61 4.60
C GLU A 57 -0.87 -4.38 3.79
N VAL A 58 -1.67 -4.02 2.78
CA VAL A 58 -1.41 -2.84 1.94
C VAL A 58 -1.51 -1.55 2.75
N GLU A 59 -2.45 -1.45 3.69
CA GLU A 59 -2.59 -0.28 4.57
C GLU A 59 -1.40 -0.14 5.53
N GLU A 60 -0.95 -1.22 6.16
CA GLU A 60 0.21 -1.18 7.07
C GLU A 60 1.51 -0.88 6.32
N ALA A 61 1.73 -1.50 5.16
CA ALA A 61 2.86 -1.22 4.28
C ALA A 61 2.86 0.23 3.80
N THR A 62 1.72 0.75 3.36
CA THR A 62 1.57 2.16 2.96
C THR A 62 1.89 3.08 4.13
N ALA A 63 1.34 2.81 5.33
CA ALA A 63 1.62 3.61 6.52
C ALA A 63 3.10 3.56 6.91
N PHE A 64 3.76 2.41 6.77
CA PHE A 64 5.20 2.26 6.97
C PHE A 64 6.01 3.12 5.99
N LEU A 65 5.71 3.05 4.69
CA LEU A 65 6.39 3.84 3.67
C LEU A 65 6.15 5.36 3.81
N VAL A 66 4.97 5.77 4.29
CA VAL A 66 4.69 7.17 4.63
C VAL A 66 5.55 7.63 5.82
N ARG A 67 5.71 6.79 6.86
CA ARG A 67 6.59 7.12 8.01
C ARG A 67 8.05 7.26 7.60
N LEU A 68 8.49 6.51 6.59
CA LEU A 68 9.84 6.63 6.01
C LEU A 68 9.99 7.85 5.08
N GLY A 69 8.90 8.54 4.74
CA GLY A 69 8.92 9.66 3.80
C GLY A 69 9.06 9.25 2.33
N ILE A 70 8.84 7.97 2.01
CA ILE A 70 8.90 7.45 0.62
C ILE A 70 7.60 7.73 -0.12
N LEU A 71 6.46 7.54 0.55
CA LEU A 71 5.14 7.88 0.03
C LEU A 71 4.56 9.09 0.75
N GLN A 72 3.68 9.83 0.07
CA GLN A 72 2.92 10.90 0.70
C GLN A 72 1.68 10.34 1.40
N ALA A 73 1.35 10.90 2.57
CA ALA A 73 0.09 10.60 3.23
C ALA A 73 -1.09 10.99 2.33
N ARG A 74 -2.18 10.21 2.38
CA ARG A 74 -3.41 10.55 1.66
C ARG A 74 -3.86 11.96 2.08
N ARG A 75 -3.92 12.89 1.12
CA ARG A 75 -4.56 14.19 1.35
C ARG A 75 -6.04 13.94 1.55
N ALA A 76 -6.54 14.13 2.77
CA ALA A 76 -7.96 14.36 2.97
C ALA A 76 -8.29 15.70 2.31
N ASN A 77 -9.17 15.71 1.32
CA ASN A 77 -9.70 16.97 0.81
C ASN A 77 -10.44 17.65 1.98
N ALA A 78 -9.98 18.86 2.33
CA ALA A 78 -10.68 19.76 3.24
C ALA A 78 -11.88 20.40 2.55
#